data_AF-A0A1G5ZR03-F1
#
_entry.id   AF-A0A1G5ZR03-F1
#
_cell.length_a   1.000
_cell.length_b   1.000
_cell.length_c   1.000
_cell.angle_alpha   90.00
_cell.angle_beta   90.00
_cell.angle_gamma   90.00
#
_symmetry.space_group_name_H-M   'P 1'
#
loop_
_entity.id
_entity.type
_entity.pdbx_description
1 polymer ?
#
loop_
_entity_poly.entity_id
_entity_poly.type
_entity_poly.pdbx_seq_one_letter_code
_entity_poly.pdbx_strand_id
1 'polypeptide(L)'
;KRWAGLSAYVLHGQMEIDNNLVENAVRPLAIGRKNYLFAGSHNAAEMTAAMYSFMASCKKNNLNEFDWLKDVFERIQSHKQKNLYQLLPSNWKEYRPK
;
A
#
# COMPACT_ATOMS: atom_id res chain seq x y z
N LYS A 1 -9.39 -26.47 -15.39
CA LYS A 1 -8.02 -25.87 -15.44
C LYS A 1 -7.63 -25.10 -14.18
N ARG A 2 -8.54 -24.39 -13.47
CA ARG A 2 -8.18 -23.60 -12.26
C ARG A 2 -8.26 -24.35 -10.91
N TRP A 3 -8.70 -25.62 -10.91
CA TRP A 3 -8.93 -26.41 -9.69
C TRP A 3 -7.71 -26.46 -8.75
N ALA A 4 -6.52 -26.69 -9.30
CA ALA A 4 -5.28 -26.76 -8.51
C ALA A 4 -5.02 -25.48 -7.68
N GLY A 5 -5.35 -24.30 -8.22
CA GLY A 5 -5.22 -23.04 -7.48
C GLY A 5 -6.33 -22.86 -6.44
N LEU A 6 -7.57 -23.22 -6.79
CA LEU A 6 -8.71 -23.12 -5.86
C LEU A 6 -8.60 -24.10 -4.68
N SER A 7 -7.92 -25.24 -4.85
CA SER A 7 -7.72 -26.23 -3.78
C SER A 7 -6.39 -26.07 -3.03
N ALA A 8 -5.59 -25.04 -3.33
CA ALA A 8 -4.26 -24.86 -2.73
C ALA A 8 -4.30 -24.70 -1.20
N TYR A 9 -5.40 -24.16 -0.66
CA TYR A 9 -5.62 -24.03 0.79
C TYR A 9 -5.61 -25.40 1.51
N VAL A 10 -5.97 -26.49 0.84
CA VAL A 10 -5.94 -27.85 1.40
C VAL A 10 -4.50 -28.30 1.69
N LEU A 11 -3.53 -27.76 0.94
CA LEU A 11 -2.10 -28.07 1.10
C LEU A 11 -1.38 -27.08 2.02
N HIS A 12 -1.98 -25.90 2.26
CA HIS A 12 -1.35 -24.80 2.99
C HIS A 12 -2.34 -24.18 3.99
N GLY A 13 -2.31 -24.61 5.25
CA GLY A 13 -3.22 -24.13 6.31
C GLY A 13 -3.07 -22.64 6.68
N GLN A 14 -2.08 -21.95 6.12
CA GLN A 14 -1.92 -20.49 6.21
C GLN A 14 -2.73 -19.71 5.17
N MET A 15 -3.32 -20.40 4.18
CA MET A 15 -4.16 -19.81 3.17
C MET A 15 -5.63 -19.97 3.55
N GLU A 16 -6.39 -18.90 3.36
CA GLU A 16 -7.84 -18.93 3.49
C GLU A 16 -8.49 -19.62 2.28
N ILE A 17 -9.67 -20.21 2.49
CA ILE A 17 -10.46 -20.82 1.42
C ILE A 17 -10.97 -19.78 0.40
N ASP A 18 -11.14 -18.53 0.85
CA ASP A 18 -11.60 -17.41 0.05
C ASP A 18 -10.60 -16.26 0.03
N ASN A 19 -10.78 -15.33 -0.89
CA ASN A 19 -9.93 -14.16 -1.08
C ASN A 19 -10.58 -12.87 -0.56
N ASN A 20 -11.62 -12.94 0.28
CA ASN A 20 -12.43 -11.78 0.69
C ASN A 20 -11.57 -10.69 1.32
N LEU A 21 -10.58 -11.05 2.14
CA LEU A 21 -9.66 -10.10 2.77
C LEU A 21 -8.89 -9.27 1.74
N VAL A 22 -8.37 -9.93 0.69
CA VAL A 22 -7.62 -9.27 -0.38
C VAL A 22 -8.55 -8.41 -1.23
N GLU A 23 -9.73 -8.92 -1.59
CA GLU A 23 -10.72 -8.13 -2.34
C GLU A 23 -11.18 -6.90 -1.57
N ASN A 24 -11.43 -7.04 -0.28
CA ASN A 24 -11.79 -5.93 0.61
C ASN A 24 -10.67 -4.86 0.65
N ALA A 25 -9.40 -5.28 0.68
CA ALA A 25 -8.26 -4.37 0.67
C ALA A 25 -8.13 -3.59 -0.66
N VAL A 26 -8.44 -4.21 -1.80
CA VAL A 26 -8.33 -3.58 -3.13
C VAL A 26 -9.61 -2.83 -3.54
N ARG A 27 -10.76 -3.12 -2.92
CA ARG A 27 -12.07 -2.51 -3.25
C ARG A 27 -12.06 -0.97 -3.27
N PRO A 28 -11.42 -0.25 -2.33
CA PRO A 28 -11.37 1.21 -2.37
C PRO A 28 -10.75 1.76 -3.66
N LEU A 29 -9.69 1.12 -4.17
CA LEU A 29 -9.10 1.45 -5.47
C LEU A 29 -10.10 1.16 -6.58
N ALA A 30 -10.73 -0.02 -6.56
CA ALA A 30 -11.69 -0.44 -7.59
C ALA A 30 -12.86 0.54 -7.74
N ILE A 31 -13.43 1.00 -6.61
CA ILE A 31 -14.51 2.00 -6.55
C ILE A 31 -14.00 3.38 -6.94
N GLY A 32 -12.79 3.77 -6.51
CA GLY A 32 -12.18 5.07 -6.78
C GLY A 32 -11.90 5.33 -8.27
N ARG A 33 -11.64 4.28 -9.07
CA ARG A 33 -11.37 4.38 -10.52
C ARG A 33 -12.41 5.19 -11.29
N LYS A 34 -13.69 5.14 -10.90
CA LYS A 34 -14.75 5.91 -11.56
C LYS A 34 -14.57 7.44 -11.43
N ASN A 35 -13.79 7.88 -10.46
CA ASN A 35 -13.50 9.29 -10.20
C ASN A 35 -12.22 9.77 -10.90
N TYR A 36 -11.49 8.91 -11.60
CA TYR A 36 -10.24 9.26 -12.29
C TYR A 36 -10.50 9.62 -13.76
N LEU A 37 -11.38 10.59 -14.00
CA LEU A 37 -11.94 10.94 -15.32
C LEU A 37 -10.87 11.22 -16.40
N PHE A 38 -9.66 11.62 -15.99
CA PHE A 38 -8.55 11.97 -16.89
C PHE A 38 -7.29 11.11 -16.70
N ALA A 39 -7.38 9.96 -16.01
CA ALA A 39 -6.25 9.04 -15.89
C ALA A 39 -6.05 8.25 -17.19
N GLY A 40 -4.97 8.54 -17.92
CA GLY A 40 -4.65 7.87 -19.19
C GLY A 40 -3.19 7.49 -19.41
N SER A 41 -2.31 7.76 -18.44
CA SER A 41 -0.87 7.48 -18.56
C SER A 41 -0.47 6.25 -17.76
N HIS A 42 0.34 5.36 -18.37
CA HIS A 42 0.88 4.18 -17.70
C HIS A 42 1.80 4.56 -16.53
N ASN A 43 2.67 5.55 -16.72
CA ASN A 43 3.55 6.04 -15.65
C ASN A 43 2.75 6.62 -14.48
N ALA A 44 1.64 7.32 -14.77
CA ALA A 44 0.75 7.81 -13.72
C ALA A 44 0.04 6.67 -12.99
N ALA A 45 -0.32 5.60 -13.70
CA ALA A 45 -0.92 4.41 -13.09
C ALA A 45 0.07 3.70 -12.14
N GLU A 46 1.33 3.57 -12.52
CA GLU A 46 2.38 3.00 -11.66
C GLU A 46 2.59 3.84 -10.40
N MET A 47 2.72 5.17 -10.53
CA MET A 47 2.84 6.08 -9.38
C MET A 47 1.61 6.00 -8.47
N THR A 48 0.41 5.92 -9.05
CA THR A 48 -0.85 5.78 -8.29
C THR A 48 -0.86 4.46 -7.52
N ALA A 49 -0.44 3.35 -8.13
CA ALA A 49 -0.33 2.06 -7.47
C ALA A 49 0.67 2.09 -6.31
N ALA A 50 1.82 2.76 -6.48
CA ALA A 50 2.79 2.98 -5.41
C ALA A 50 2.18 3.76 -4.24
N MET A 51 1.48 4.87 -4.54
CA MET A 51 0.82 5.69 -3.51
C MET A 51 -0.26 4.90 -2.75
N TYR A 52 -1.12 4.16 -3.44
CA TYR A 52 -2.11 3.28 -2.79
C TYR A 52 -1.45 2.23 -1.88
N SER A 53 -0.32 1.68 -2.30
CA SER A 53 0.45 0.71 -1.50
C SER A 53 1.00 1.36 -0.22
N PHE A 54 1.51 2.59 -0.29
CA PHE A 54 1.94 3.33 0.89
C PHE A 54 0.79 3.62 1.86
N MET A 55 -0.35 4.11 1.36
CA MET A 55 -1.53 4.39 2.19
C MET A 55 -2.06 3.12 2.87
N ALA A 56 -2.10 1.99 2.14
CA ALA A 56 -2.46 0.70 2.72
C ALA A 56 -1.47 0.24 3.79
N SER A 57 -0.17 0.48 3.59
CA SER A 57 0.87 0.19 4.57
C SER A 57 0.73 1.06 5.83
N CYS A 58 0.39 2.35 5.70
CA CYS A 58 0.09 3.21 6.85
C CYS A 58 -1.09 2.66 7.68
N LYS A 59 -2.20 2.30 7.03
CA LYS A 59 -3.35 1.67 7.70
C LYS A 59 -2.95 0.40 8.45
N LYS A 60 -2.17 -0.47 7.80
CA LYS A 60 -1.68 -1.72 8.41
C LYS A 60 -0.81 -1.48 9.65
N ASN A 61 -0.06 -0.38 9.69
CA ASN A 61 0.80 0.00 10.82
C ASN A 61 0.07 0.88 11.87
N ASN A 62 -1.24 1.06 11.74
CA ASN A 62 -2.05 1.95 12.59
C ASN A 62 -1.47 3.37 12.63
N LEU A 63 -1.19 3.92 11.44
CA LEU A 63 -0.71 5.28 11.23
C LEU A 63 -1.76 6.14 10.55
N ASN A 64 -1.83 7.40 10.95
CA ASN A 64 -2.53 8.41 10.17
C ASN A 64 -1.76 8.67 8.87
N GLU A 65 -2.43 8.47 7.74
CA GLU A 65 -1.81 8.57 6.42
C GLU A 65 -1.37 9.98 6.06
N PHE A 66 -2.14 10.98 6.50
CA PHE A 66 -1.85 12.38 6.26
C PHE A 66 -0.61 12.83 7.04
N ASP A 67 -0.52 12.48 8.32
CA ASP A 67 0.62 12.83 9.17
C ASP A 67 1.92 12.21 8.63
N TRP A 68 1.85 10.95 8.21
CA TRP A 68 2.98 10.27 7.58
C TRP A 68 3.40 10.98 6.28
N LEU A 69 2.44 11.25 5.38
CA LEU A 69 2.74 11.85 4.08
C LEU A 69 3.33 13.27 4.23
N LYS A 70 2.80 14.05 5.18
CA LYS A 70 3.31 15.38 5.52
C LYS A 70 4.77 15.32 5.98
N ASP A 71 5.07 14.47 6.96
CA ASP A 71 6.43 14.31 7.49
C ASP A 71 7.41 13.82 6.40
N VAL A 72 6.98 12.86 5.57
CA VAL A 72 7.80 12.38 4.46
C VAL A 72 8.12 13.51 3.49
N PHE A 73 7.14 14.32 3.06
CA PHE A 73 7.40 15.42 2.14
C PHE A 73 8.29 16.53 2.73
N GLU A 74 8.17 16.81 4.02
CA GLU A 74 9.04 17.77 4.70
C GLU A 74 10.49 17.27 4.78
N ARG A 75 10.69 15.96 4.95
CA ARG A 75 12.02 15.36 5.19
C ARG A 75 12.72 14.87 3.93
N ILE A 76 11.98 14.45 2.90
CA ILE A 76 12.54 13.72 1.75
C ILE A 76 13.63 14.51 1.01
N GLN A 77 13.52 15.84 0.95
CA GLN A 77 14.48 16.69 0.25
C GLN A 77 15.85 16.75 0.96
N SER A 78 15.87 16.67 2.29
CA SER A 78 17.10 16.72 3.10
C SER A 78 17.61 15.33 3.51
N HIS A 79 16.83 14.27 3.20
CA HIS A 79 17.16 12.92 3.62
C HIS A 79 18.22 12.27 2.73
N LYS A 80 19.20 11.61 3.35
CA LYS A 80 20.21 10.85 2.60
C LYS A 80 19.54 9.64 1.94
N GLN A 81 19.89 9.36 0.69
CA GLN A 81 19.35 8.20 -0.06
C GLN A 81 19.51 6.88 0.70
N LYS A 82 20.65 6.69 1.39
CA LYS A 82 20.92 5.49 2.20
C LYS A 82 19.92 5.29 3.34
N ASN A 83 19.24 6.34 3.79
CA ASN A 83 18.35 6.32 4.95
C ASN A 83 16.87 6.35 4.56
N LEU A 84 16.52 6.30 3.26
CA LEU A 84 15.11 6.38 2.81
C LEU A 84 14.20 5.32 3.43
N TYR A 85 14.74 4.16 3.82
CA TYR A 85 13.99 3.12 4.52
C TYR A 85 13.40 3.59 5.86
N GLN A 86 13.96 4.63 6.49
CA GLN A 86 13.46 5.22 7.74
C GLN A 86 12.13 5.94 7.54
N LEU A 87 11.84 6.39 6.31
CA LEU A 87 10.61 7.08 5.95
C LEU A 87 9.46 6.09 5.62
N LEU A 88 9.75 4.79 5.54
CA LEU A 88 8.71 3.79 5.28
C LEU A 88 7.69 3.75 6.42
N PRO A 89 6.40 3.52 6.14
CA PRO A 89 5.36 3.49 7.16
C PRO A 89 5.64 2.52 8.33
N SER A 90 6.31 1.40 8.09
CA SER A 90 6.66 0.43 9.15
C SER A 90 7.66 0.99 10.16
N ASN A 91 8.59 1.82 9.71
CA ASN A 91 9.70 2.32 10.51
C ASN A 91 9.43 3.74 11.04
N TRP A 92 8.43 4.42 10.47
CA TRP A 92 8.19 5.83 10.72
C TRP A 92 8.08 6.20 12.20
N LYS A 93 7.41 5.40 13.03
CA LYS A 93 7.27 5.68 14.48
C LYS A 93 8.61 5.76 15.22
N GLU A 94 9.60 5.01 14.78
CA GLU A 94 10.93 4.94 15.41
C GLU A 94 11.82 6.12 15.00
N TYR A 95 11.73 6.54 13.74
CA TYR A 95 12.61 7.55 13.14
C TYR A 95 11.95 8.92 12.97
N ARG A 96 10.71 9.10 13.43
CA ARG A 96 10.06 10.41 13.42
C ARG A 96 10.68 11.30 14.51
N PRO A 97 11.09 12.53 14.19
CA PRO A 97 11.49 13.49 15.22
C PRO A 97 10.35 13.72 16.21
N LYS A 98 10.68 13.78 17.51
CA LYS A 98 9.71 14.06 18.58
C LYS A 98 9.18 15.49 18.50
#